data_AF-A0A2S7QME0-F1
#
_entry.id   AF-A0A2S7QME0-F1
#
_cell.length_a   1.000
_cell.length_b   1.000
_cell.length_c   1.000
_cell.angle_alpha   90.00
_cell.angle_beta   90.00
_cell.angle_gamma   90.00
#
_symmetry.space_group_name_H-M   'P 1'
#
loop_
_entity.id
_entity.type
_entity.pdbx_description
1 polymer ?
#
loop_
_entity_poly.entity_id
_entity_poly.type
_entity_poly.pdbx_seq_one_letter_code
_entity_poly.pdbx_strand_id
1 'polypeptide(L)'
;MENVHSSIFSRSLQVMSRILRRDIYNLRAPGISIDQIKQPDPDPLAAAQYSCIYWVDHLLDSNTRGNFDNLKDIGLVYRFLTQSYLYWLEALSLMKSLSNGIVIIRKLEDWVQLLNRRLFNLIARPLSSPQKRVLFE
;
A
#
# COMPACT_ATOMS: atom_id res chain seq x y z
N MET A 1 20.33 -4.80 2.17
CA MET A 1 19.18 -4.29 2.94
C MET A 1 17.96 -4.07 2.05
N GLU A 2 18.05 -3.38 0.91
CA GLU A 2 16.94 -3.15 -0.04
C GLU A 2 16.14 -4.42 -0.44
N ASN A 3 16.83 -5.56 -0.64
CA ASN A 3 16.20 -6.87 -0.92
C ASN A 3 15.32 -7.39 0.25
N VAL A 4 15.69 -7.09 1.50
CA VAL A 4 14.93 -7.49 2.70
C VAL A 4 13.63 -6.70 2.78
N HIS A 5 13.68 -5.38 2.57
CA HIS A 5 12.46 -4.55 2.58
C HIS A 5 11.49 -4.97 1.47
N SER A 6 11.97 -5.26 0.25
CA SER A 6 11.13 -5.77 -0.83
C SER A 6 10.47 -7.11 -0.48
N SER A 7 11.22 -8.02 0.16
CA SER A 7 10.70 -9.31 0.62
C SER A 7 9.64 -9.17 1.71
N ILE A 8 9.85 -8.26 2.68
CA ILE A 8 8.89 -8.00 3.75
C ILE A 8 7.63 -7.36 3.17
N PHE A 9 7.77 -6.32 2.34
CA PHE A 9 6.65 -5.68 1.63
C PHE A 9 5.79 -6.72 0.90
N SER A 10 6.40 -7.56 0.06
CA SER A 10 5.67 -8.56 -0.72
C SER A 10 5.00 -9.60 0.18
N ARG A 11 5.69 -10.03 1.25
CA ARG A 11 5.11 -10.95 2.24
C ARG A 11 3.96 -10.32 3.01
N SER A 12 4.07 -9.06 3.38
CA SER A 12 3.02 -8.33 4.10
C SER A 12 1.73 -8.26 3.31
N LEU A 13 1.81 -7.92 2.02
CA LEU A 13 0.63 -7.95 1.14
C LEU A 13 0.03 -9.36 1.07
N GLN A 14 0.86 -10.40 0.93
CA GLN A 14 0.38 -11.78 0.88
C GLN A 14 -0.31 -12.23 2.17
N VAL A 15 0.26 -11.91 3.33
CA VAL A 15 -0.32 -12.25 4.65
C VAL A 15 -1.66 -11.53 4.82
N MET A 16 -1.69 -10.23 4.54
CA MET A 16 -2.92 -9.45 4.65
C MET A 16 -4.00 -9.94 3.69
N SER A 17 -3.68 -10.21 2.42
CA SER A 17 -4.68 -10.74 1.46
C SER A 17 -5.24 -12.11 1.83
N ARG A 18 -4.55 -12.88 2.67
CA ARG A 18 -5.04 -14.18 3.17
C ARG A 18 -5.88 -14.06 4.43
N ILE A 19 -5.54 -13.12 5.31
CA ILE A 19 -6.16 -13.00 6.65
C ILE A 19 -7.33 -12.02 6.62
N LEU A 20 -7.14 -10.87 5.96
CA LEU A 20 -8.12 -9.79 5.95
C LEU A 20 -9.33 -10.20 5.12
N ARG A 21 -10.49 -10.05 5.75
CA ARG A 21 -11.80 -10.31 5.17
C ARG A 21 -12.80 -9.34 5.77
N ARG A 22 -13.98 -9.23 5.18
CA ARG A 22 -15.10 -8.50 5.79
C ARG A 22 -15.45 -9.12 7.13
N ASP A 23 -15.72 -8.28 8.13
CA ASP A 23 -16.19 -8.68 9.46
C ASP A 23 -15.19 -9.62 10.18
N ILE A 24 -13.97 -9.12 10.37
CA ILE A 24 -12.81 -9.90 10.86
C ILE A 24 -13.10 -10.51 12.24
N TYR A 25 -13.71 -9.74 13.14
CA TYR A 25 -14.10 -10.18 14.49
C TYR A 25 -15.51 -10.79 14.54
N ASN A 26 -16.18 -11.01 13.40
CA ASN A 26 -17.51 -11.61 13.30
C ASN A 26 -18.53 -10.93 14.24
N LEU A 27 -18.57 -9.59 14.18
CA LEU A 27 -19.42 -8.73 15.00
C LEU A 27 -20.87 -8.74 14.52
N ARG A 28 -21.12 -9.12 13.25
CA ARG A 28 -22.45 -9.27 12.62
C ARG A 28 -23.33 -8.03 12.57
N ALA A 29 -23.00 -6.96 13.28
CA ALA A 29 -23.78 -5.74 13.39
C ALA A 29 -22.97 -4.52 12.89
N PRO A 30 -23.39 -3.86 11.80
CA PRO A 30 -22.81 -2.60 11.39
C PRO A 30 -23.22 -1.50 12.40
N GLY A 31 -22.25 -0.85 13.04
CA GLY A 31 -22.50 0.31 13.91
C GLY A 31 -22.07 0.19 15.37
N ILE A 32 -21.48 -0.94 15.79
CA ILE A 32 -20.85 -1.04 17.11
C ILE A 32 -19.66 -0.09 17.17
N SER A 33 -19.56 0.71 18.25
CA SER A 33 -18.39 1.56 18.47
C SER A 33 -17.14 0.71 18.71
N ILE A 34 -16.02 1.09 18.09
CA ILE A 34 -14.71 0.42 18.28
C ILE A 34 -14.31 0.36 19.77
N ASP A 35 -14.74 1.33 20.58
CA ASP A 35 -14.44 1.37 22.01
C ASP A 35 -15.14 0.26 22.80
N GLN A 36 -16.23 -0.29 22.26
CA GLN A 36 -17.02 -1.36 22.89
C GLN A 36 -16.57 -2.76 22.45
N ILE A 37 -15.74 -2.85 21.42
CA ILE A 37 -15.25 -4.12 20.87
C ILE A 37 -14.14 -4.67 21.77
N LYS A 38 -14.26 -5.94 22.16
CA LYS A 38 -13.19 -6.69 22.82
C LYS A 38 -12.47 -7.56 21.80
N GLN A 39 -11.14 -7.60 21.90
CA GLN A 39 -10.30 -8.49 21.10
C GLN A 39 -10.68 -9.95 21.38
N PRO A 40 -10.97 -10.77 20.36
CA PRO A 40 -11.17 -12.21 20.51
C PRO A 40 -9.90 -12.93 20.96
N ASP A 41 -10.05 -14.12 21.55
CA ASP A 41 -8.95 -15.03 21.85
C ASP A 41 -9.23 -16.40 21.19
N PRO A 42 -8.43 -16.85 20.21
CA PRO A 42 -7.24 -16.19 19.67
C PRO A 42 -7.58 -14.96 18.80
N ASP A 43 -6.70 -13.96 18.79
CA ASP A 43 -6.87 -12.78 17.93
C ASP A 43 -6.64 -13.14 16.44
N PRO A 44 -7.67 -13.04 15.58
CA PRO A 44 -7.51 -13.37 14.16
C PRO A 44 -6.57 -12.40 13.43
N LEU A 45 -6.26 -11.22 14.00
CA LEU A 45 -5.34 -10.24 13.43
C LEU A 45 -3.89 -10.42 13.85
N ALA A 46 -3.59 -11.27 14.84
CA ALA A 46 -2.25 -11.39 15.42
C ALA A 46 -1.15 -11.59 14.37
N ALA A 47 -1.39 -12.45 13.37
CA ALA A 47 -0.43 -12.73 12.30
C ALA A 47 -0.34 -11.62 11.23
N ALA A 48 -1.36 -10.75 11.11
CA ALA A 48 -1.39 -9.66 10.13
C ALA A 48 -0.98 -8.30 10.73
N GLN A 49 -1.00 -8.14 12.06
CA GLN A 49 -0.84 -6.85 12.76
C GLN A 49 0.36 -6.05 12.26
N TYR A 50 1.55 -6.67 12.24
CA TYR A 50 2.77 -6.02 11.75
C TYR A 50 2.63 -5.56 10.29
N SER A 51 2.07 -6.44 9.45
CA SER A 51 1.89 -6.16 8.01
C SER A 51 0.91 -5.02 7.78
N CYS A 52 -0.16 -4.93 8.58
CA CYS A 52 -1.13 -3.84 8.50
C CYS A 52 -0.53 -2.47 8.78
N ILE A 53 0.54 -2.38 9.58
CA ILE A 53 1.16 -1.11 9.98
C ILE A 53 2.34 -0.74 9.09
N TYR A 54 3.19 -1.70 8.70
CA TYR A 54 4.51 -1.37 8.14
C TYR A 54 4.68 -1.68 6.64
N TRP A 55 3.68 -2.22 5.95
CA TRP A 55 3.87 -2.64 4.55
C TRP A 55 4.29 -1.50 3.61
N VAL A 56 3.79 -0.27 3.81
CA VAL A 56 4.18 0.90 3.01
C VAL A 56 5.58 1.37 3.36
N ASP A 57 5.99 1.29 4.63
CA ASP A 57 7.36 1.64 5.02
C ASP A 57 8.37 0.74 4.30
N HIS A 58 8.10 -0.57 4.28
CA HIS A 58 8.93 -1.49 3.52
C HIS A 58 8.87 -1.27 2.00
N LEU A 59 7.73 -0.85 1.44
CA LEU A 59 7.62 -0.46 0.04
C LEU A 59 8.50 0.76 -0.28
N LEU A 60 8.50 1.78 0.59
CA LEU A 60 9.29 2.99 0.38
C LEU A 60 10.78 2.70 0.52
N ASP A 61 11.17 1.95 1.56
CA ASP A 61 12.55 1.58 1.81
C ASP A 61 13.14 0.68 0.72
N SER A 62 12.32 -0.18 0.10
CA SER A 62 12.74 -1.01 -1.03
C SER A 62 12.98 -0.22 -2.32
N ASN A 63 12.48 1.03 -2.40
CA ASN A 63 12.59 1.90 -3.57
C ASN A 63 13.65 3.01 -3.42
N THR A 64 14.46 2.97 -2.36
CA THR A 64 15.39 4.05 -1.97
C THR A 64 16.48 4.39 -3.00
N ARG A 65 16.86 3.48 -3.90
CA ARG A 65 17.89 3.75 -4.94
C ARG A 65 17.36 4.33 -6.25
N GLY A 66 16.14 4.82 -6.29
CA GLY A 66 15.58 5.44 -7.49
C GLY A 66 14.90 4.46 -8.45
N ASN A 67 14.85 3.16 -8.12
CA ASN A 67 14.12 2.11 -8.85
C ASN A 67 12.60 2.13 -8.61
N PHE A 68 12.00 3.33 -8.56
CA PHE A 68 10.56 3.52 -8.36
C PHE A 68 9.73 2.96 -9.53
N ASP A 69 10.36 2.61 -10.65
CA ASP A 69 9.69 2.13 -11.86
C ASP A 69 9.44 0.60 -11.83
N ASN A 70 9.52 -0.04 -10.66
CA ASN A 70 9.23 -1.46 -10.53
C ASN A 70 7.73 -1.73 -10.74
N LEU A 71 7.33 -1.94 -11.99
CA LEU A 71 5.95 -2.27 -12.40
C LEU A 71 5.35 -3.43 -11.60
N LYS A 72 6.19 -4.37 -11.12
CA LYS A 72 5.75 -5.48 -10.28
C LYS A 72 5.18 -4.97 -8.95
N ASP A 73 5.87 -4.05 -8.29
CA ASP A 73 5.43 -3.53 -6.99
C ASP A 73 4.16 -2.70 -7.16
N ILE A 74 4.09 -1.86 -8.21
CA ILE A 74 2.88 -1.12 -8.58
C ILE A 74 1.69 -2.08 -8.77
N GLY A 75 1.89 -3.18 -9.51
CA GLY A 75 0.86 -4.19 -9.71
C GLY A 75 0.41 -4.89 -8.42
N LEU A 76 1.34 -5.16 -7.50
CA LEU A 76 1.03 -5.76 -6.19
C LEU A 76 0.22 -4.80 -5.31
N VAL A 77 0.65 -3.53 -5.22
CA VAL A 77 -0.05 -2.48 -4.47
C VAL A 77 -1.46 -2.28 -5.02
N TYR A 78 -1.59 -2.09 -6.34
CA TYR A 78 -2.89 -1.91 -7.00
C TYR A 78 -3.85 -3.06 -6.73
N ARG A 79 -3.37 -4.31 -6.87
CA ARG A 79 -4.18 -5.50 -6.56
C ARG A 79 -4.62 -5.53 -5.10
N PHE A 80 -3.73 -5.23 -4.17
CA PHE A 80 -4.06 -5.21 -2.74
C PHE A 80 -5.12 -4.16 -2.43
N LEU A 81 -4.95 -2.92 -2.89
CA LEU A 81 -5.89 -1.83 -2.64
C LEU A 81 -7.27 -2.14 -3.24
N THR A 82 -7.32 -2.65 -4.47
CA THR A 82 -8.61 -2.96 -5.12
C THR A 82 -9.36 -4.11 -4.45
N GLN A 83 -8.68 -5.04 -3.78
CA GLN A 83 -9.30 -6.25 -3.20
C GLN A 83 -9.48 -6.20 -1.68
N SER A 84 -8.63 -5.46 -0.97
CA SER A 84 -8.48 -5.57 0.48
C SER A 84 -8.45 -4.24 1.22
N TYR A 85 -8.55 -3.09 0.54
CA TYR A 85 -8.43 -1.77 1.17
C TYR A 85 -9.43 -1.56 2.33
N LEU A 86 -10.70 -1.89 2.14
CA LEU A 86 -11.71 -1.74 3.20
C LEU A 86 -11.45 -2.70 4.38
N TYR A 87 -11.00 -3.92 4.11
CA TYR A 87 -10.68 -4.90 5.15
C TYR A 87 -9.42 -4.50 5.92
N TRP A 88 -8.49 -3.82 5.26
CA TRP A 88 -7.33 -3.22 5.90
C TRP A 88 -7.71 -2.04 6.81
N LEU A 89 -8.62 -1.17 6.38
CA LEU A 89 -9.18 -0.12 7.24
C LEU A 89 -9.97 -0.69 8.42
N GLU A 90 -10.72 -1.76 8.20
CA GLU A 90 -11.42 -2.49 9.27
C GLU A 90 -10.42 -3.01 10.30
N ALA A 91 -9.36 -3.70 9.87
CA ALA A 91 -8.31 -4.19 10.76
C ALA A 91 -7.62 -3.06 11.54
N LEU A 92 -7.25 -1.96 10.88
CA LEU A 92 -6.66 -0.80 11.54
C LEU A 92 -7.59 -0.20 12.60
N SER A 93 -8.89 -0.17 12.33
CA SER A 93 -9.88 0.30 13.29
C SER A 93 -9.99 -0.65 14.49
N LEU A 94 -10.05 -1.96 14.25
CA LEU A 94 -10.09 -2.99 15.31
C LEU A 94 -8.84 -2.97 16.20
N MET A 95 -7.67 -2.70 15.63
CA MET A 95 -6.40 -2.52 16.34
C MET A 95 -6.24 -1.12 16.97
N LYS A 96 -7.29 -0.28 16.93
CA LYS A 96 -7.27 1.12 17.43
C LYS A 96 -6.11 1.95 16.85
N SER A 97 -5.73 1.64 15.61
CA SER A 97 -4.55 2.17 14.91
C SER A 97 -4.94 2.98 13.66
N LEU A 98 -6.16 3.54 13.63
CA LEU A 98 -6.64 4.31 12.47
C LEU A 98 -5.79 5.57 12.21
N SER A 99 -5.27 6.21 13.26
CA SER A 99 -4.32 7.32 13.15
C SER A 99 -3.05 6.93 12.39
N ASN A 100 -2.49 5.75 12.66
CA ASN A 100 -1.39 5.17 11.88
C ASN A 100 -1.83 4.94 10.43
N GLY A 101 -3.05 4.43 10.23
CA GLY A 101 -3.67 4.27 8.91
C GLY A 101 -3.62 5.56 8.07
N ILE A 102 -3.98 6.70 8.65
CA ILE A 102 -3.93 8.00 7.95
C ILE A 102 -2.49 8.34 7.51
N VAL A 103 -1.51 8.12 8.38
CA VAL A 103 -0.10 8.35 8.05
C VAL A 103 0.36 7.44 6.90
N ILE A 104 -0.04 6.17 6.93
CA ILE A 104 0.29 5.19 5.90
C ILE A 104 -0.35 5.56 4.55
N ILE A 105 -1.60 6.00 4.55
CA ILE A 105 -2.30 6.47 3.34
C ILE A 105 -1.61 7.70 2.75
N ARG A 106 -1.19 8.66 3.58
CA ARG A 106 -0.43 9.84 3.11
C ARG A 106 0.88 9.45 2.44
N LYS A 107 1.65 8.54 3.06
CA LYS A 107 2.89 8.00 2.47
C LYS A 107 2.63 7.34 1.11
N LEU A 108 1.53 6.60 0.98
CA LEU A 108 1.15 5.96 -0.26
C LEU A 108 0.71 6.97 -1.33
N GLU A 109 -0.01 8.02 -0.94
CA GLU A 109 -0.39 9.12 -1.82
C GLU A 109 0.85 9.84 -2.36
N ASP A 110 1.80 10.21 -1.49
CA ASP A 110 3.06 10.83 -1.86
C ASP A 110 3.85 9.97 -2.87
N TRP A 111 3.86 8.66 -2.64
CA TRP A 111 4.49 7.69 -3.55
C TRP A 111 3.81 7.66 -4.92
N VAL A 112 2.47 7.60 -4.97
CA VAL A 112 1.73 7.64 -6.24
C VAL A 112 1.94 8.96 -6.98
N GLN A 113 1.94 10.09 -6.27
CA GLN A 113 2.23 11.39 -6.87
C GLN A 113 3.64 11.46 -7.48
N LEU A 114 4.64 10.90 -6.79
CA LEU A 114 6.00 10.81 -7.31
C LEU A 114 6.08 9.96 -8.59
N LEU A 115 5.42 8.80 -8.60
CA LEU A 115 5.33 7.93 -9.78
C LEU A 115 4.70 8.65 -10.97
N ASN A 116 3.57 9.32 -10.75
CA ASN A 116 2.88 10.07 -11.81
C ASN A 116 3.77 11.18 -12.39
N ARG A 117 4.48 11.94 -11.54
CA ARG A 117 5.44 12.96 -12.00
C ARG A 117 6.55 12.35 -12.84
N ARG A 118 7.10 11.21 -12.42
CA ARG A 118 8.18 10.52 -13.16
C ARG A 118 7.69 9.99 -14.50
N LEU A 119 6.57 9.27 -14.51
CA LEU A 119 5.95 8.76 -15.75
C LEU A 119 5.68 9.91 -16.73
N PHE A 120 5.12 11.01 -16.25
CA PHE A 120 4.92 12.21 -17.07
C PHE A 120 6.25 12.74 -17.64
N ASN A 121 7.30 12.86 -16.83
CA ASN A 121 8.62 13.30 -17.28
C ASN A 121 9.25 12.35 -18.31
N LEU A 122 9.08 11.03 -18.15
CA LEU A 122 9.56 10.05 -19.14
C LEU A 122 8.81 10.20 -20.49
N ILE A 123 7.50 10.41 -20.45
CA ILE A 123 6.67 10.56 -21.66
C ILE A 123 6.88 11.93 -22.33
N ALA A 124 7.18 12.98 -21.56
CA ALA A 124 7.38 14.34 -22.06
C ALA A 124 8.81 14.61 -22.59
N ARG A 125 9.83 13.86 -22.14
CA ARG A 125 11.23 13.96 -22.64
C ARG A 125 11.39 13.82 -24.17
N PRO A 126 10.71 12.89 -24.86
CA PRO A 126 10.78 12.78 -26.32
C PRO A 126 10.19 13.98 -27.10
N LEU A 127 9.32 14.79 -26.48
CA LEU A 127 8.60 15.90 -27.17
C LEU A 127 9.35 17.25 -27.13
N SER A 128 10.38 17.36 -26.29
CA SER A 128 11.17 18.58 -26.09
C SER A 128 12.56 18.53 -26.75
N SER A 129 12.86 17.45 -27.47
CA SER A 129 14.13 17.30 -28.22
C SER A 129 14.05 18.06 -29.56
N PRO A 130 14.94 19.05 -29.83
CA PRO A 130 14.93 19.85 -31.06
C PRO A 130 15.18 19.05 -32.37
N GLN A 131 15.61 17.79 -32.26
CA GLN A 131 16.12 17.00 -33.38
C GLN A 131 15.03 16.41 -34.32
N LYS A 132 13.74 16.73 -34.12
CA LYS A 132 12.66 16.31 -35.04
C LYS A 132 12.08 17.42 -35.93
N ARG A 133 12.64 18.63 -35.91
CA ARG A 133 12.18 19.74 -36.77
C ARG A 133 12.81 19.77 -38.17
N VAL A 134 13.66 18.80 -38.52
CA VAL A 134 14.44 18.81 -39.78
C VAL A 134 13.97 17.75 -40.79
N LEU A 135 12.82 17.09 -40.56
CA LEU A 135 12.29 16.07 -41.49
C LEU A 135 11.01 16.51 -42.22
N PHE A 136 10.61 17.78 -42.10
CA PHE A 136 9.42 18.33 -42.76
C PHE A 136 9.66 19.76 -43.28
N GLU A 137 10.83 20.03 -43.87
CA GLU A 137 11.05 21.16 -44.77
C GLU A 137 11.68 20.66 -46.07
#